data_AF-A0A7C3EZ40-F1
#
_entry.id   AF-A0A7C3EZ40-F1
#
_cell.length_a   1.000
_cell.length_b   1.000
_cell.length_c   1.000
_cell.angle_alpha   90.00
_cell.angle_beta   90.00
_cell.angle_gamma   90.00
#
_symmetry.space_group_name_H-M   'P 1'
#
loop_
_entity.id
_entity.type
_entity.pdbx_description
1 polymer ?
#
loop_
_entity_poly.entity_id
_entity_poly.type
_entity_poly.pdbx_seq_one_letter_code
_entity_poly.pdbx_strand_id
1 'polypeptide(L)'
;MSKRWWGFAFVALAALATAGEAEPPTPRPKPKAKEEPSLPAPTDDELDKPGGKPIVPSPTPLPGPDEKAAPEDDKGGAQKTRPEHVNPFRERAALPKYARPARITYSDQRVLEGHVWARADKPLRIYNRAERAHQDYFLADLQRIEVKPEIEEFERDWRWKNQGSSEKVYLDTGYLWAQFLTTITLRDGTSVVGDCVGQFTLQLLDGQRENWVLYKKLNNRQPAGVPNKKRDEQPPLVYIKTVEFTDDFLKKPEPGKAPAPPSAPTADHR
;
A
#
# COMPACT_ATOMS: atom_id res chain seq x y z
N MET A 1 -42.05 39.14 -7.83
CA MET A 1 -40.92 39.47 -6.93
C MET A 1 -41.39 39.35 -5.49
N SER A 2 -41.12 38.23 -4.81
CA SER A 2 -41.53 38.02 -3.42
C SER A 2 -40.33 37.47 -2.65
N LYS A 3 -39.84 38.27 -1.70
CA LYS A 3 -38.71 37.93 -0.82
C LYS A 3 -39.26 37.07 0.31
N ARG A 4 -38.92 35.78 0.34
CA ARG A 4 -39.22 34.89 1.46
C ARG A 4 -38.00 34.80 2.38
N TRP A 5 -38.20 35.32 3.57
CA TRP A 5 -37.29 35.34 4.72
C TRP A 5 -37.42 33.97 5.41
N TRP A 6 -36.34 33.18 5.44
CA TRP A 6 -36.29 31.94 6.23
C TRP A 6 -35.64 32.25 7.57
N GLY A 7 -36.47 32.26 8.62
CA GLY A 7 -36.00 32.24 10.00
C GLY A 7 -35.56 30.83 10.36
N PHE A 8 -34.26 30.63 10.54
CA PHE A 8 -33.73 29.41 11.14
C PHE A 8 -33.92 29.49 12.66
N ALA A 9 -34.83 28.67 13.18
CA ALA A 9 -34.91 28.38 14.60
C ALA A 9 -33.76 27.42 14.97
N PHE A 10 -32.72 27.98 15.59
CA PHE A 10 -31.66 27.21 16.26
C PHE A 10 -32.25 26.59 17.53
N VAL A 11 -32.53 25.30 17.53
CA VAL A 11 -32.74 24.53 18.77
C VAL A 11 -31.36 24.12 19.27
N ALA A 12 -30.84 24.92 20.21
CA ALA A 12 -29.63 24.61 20.96
C ALA A 12 -29.92 23.45 21.93
N LEU A 13 -29.42 22.26 21.62
CA LEU A 13 -29.35 21.16 22.56
C LEU A 13 -28.18 21.44 23.53
N ALA A 14 -28.49 22.06 24.67
CA ALA A 14 -27.54 22.26 25.75
C ALA A 14 -27.29 20.92 26.47
N ALA A 15 -26.21 20.24 26.11
CA ALA A 15 -25.67 19.17 26.93
C ALA A 15 -25.01 19.79 28.17
N LEU A 16 -25.61 19.60 29.35
CA LEU A 16 -24.98 19.84 30.64
C LEU A 16 -23.75 18.92 30.76
N ALA A 17 -22.57 19.44 30.48
CA ALA A 17 -21.32 18.84 30.92
C ALA A 17 -21.12 19.20 32.40
N THR A 18 -21.19 18.21 33.27
CA THR A 18 -20.74 18.31 34.65
C THR A 18 -19.24 18.58 34.63
N ALA A 19 -18.87 19.82 34.98
CA ALA A 19 -17.48 20.22 35.19
C ALA A 19 -16.95 19.48 36.43
N GLY A 20 -16.32 18.32 36.19
CA GLY A 20 -15.37 17.76 37.13
C GLY A 20 -14.16 18.68 37.17
N GLU A 21 -13.90 19.26 38.33
CA GLU A 21 -12.75 20.08 38.66
C GLU A 21 -11.47 19.28 38.36
N ALA A 22 -10.92 19.48 37.16
CA ALA A 22 -9.70 18.83 36.73
C ALA A 22 -8.54 19.50 37.46
N GLU A 23 -7.90 18.73 38.36
CA GLU A 23 -6.64 19.12 38.99
C GLU A 23 -5.64 19.59 37.93
N PRO A 24 -4.91 20.70 38.18
CA PRO A 24 -3.94 21.21 37.23
C PRO A 24 -2.89 20.12 36.93
N PRO A 25 -2.56 19.88 35.65
CA PRO A 25 -1.62 18.85 35.27
C PRO A 25 -0.27 19.12 35.94
N THR A 26 0.15 18.19 36.81
CA THR A 26 1.47 18.22 37.41
C THR A 26 2.53 18.24 36.30
N PRO A 27 3.53 19.14 36.38
CA PRO A 27 4.56 19.25 35.36
C PRO A 27 5.30 17.92 35.26
N ARG A 28 5.25 17.29 34.07
CA ARG A 28 5.97 16.04 33.82
C ARG A 28 7.46 16.26 34.12
N PRO A 29 8.09 15.38 34.92
CA PRO A 29 9.51 15.47 35.18
C PRO A 29 10.26 15.43 33.84
N LYS A 30 11.13 16.43 33.61
CA LYS A 30 11.98 16.48 32.43
C LYS A 30 12.74 15.14 32.34
N PRO A 31 12.76 14.49 31.17
CA PRO A 31 13.55 13.28 30.99
C PRO A 31 15.00 13.64 31.33
N LYS A 32 15.57 12.96 32.34
CA LYS A 32 17.00 13.05 32.63
C LYS A 32 17.73 12.74 31.33
N ALA A 33 18.63 13.66 30.94
CA ALA A 33 19.53 13.43 29.83
C ALA A 33 20.18 12.06 30.06
N LYS A 34 19.86 11.12 29.16
CA LYS A 34 20.48 9.81 29.13
C LYS A 34 21.93 10.10 28.79
N GLU A 35 22.83 9.98 29.76
CA GLU A 35 24.27 10.04 29.52
C GLU A 35 24.55 9.04 28.39
N GLU A 36 24.86 9.58 27.22
CA GLU A 36 25.39 8.77 26.14
C GLU A 36 26.68 8.15 26.68
N PRO A 37 26.81 6.81 26.69
CA PRO A 37 28.06 6.19 27.03
C PRO A 37 29.10 6.72 26.04
N SER A 38 30.06 7.47 26.57
CA SER A 38 31.20 7.96 25.80
C SER A 38 31.86 6.76 25.14
N LEU A 39 31.87 6.75 23.81
CA LEU A 39 32.65 5.79 23.06
C LEU A 39 34.10 5.92 23.54
N PRO A 40 34.79 4.81 23.86
CA PRO A 40 36.19 4.86 24.24
C PRO A 40 36.96 5.55 23.12
N ALA A 41 37.75 6.56 23.49
CA ALA A 41 38.65 7.20 22.54
C ALA A 41 39.55 6.12 21.92
N PRO A 42 39.73 6.12 20.58
CA PRO A 42 40.63 5.18 19.92
C PRO A 42 42.03 5.37 20.52
N THR A 43 42.58 4.30 21.09
CA THR A 43 43.96 4.25 21.60
C THR A 43 44.94 4.29 20.43
N ASP A 44 46.00 5.09 20.55
CA ASP A 44 47.05 5.31 19.54
C ASP A 44 47.82 4.02 19.12
N ASP A 45 47.61 2.90 19.80
CA ASP A 45 48.27 1.61 19.51
C ASP A 45 47.77 0.89 18.24
N GLU A 46 46.75 1.41 17.54
CA GLU A 46 46.24 0.77 16.31
C GLU A 46 46.75 1.41 15.00
N LEU A 47 47.55 2.49 15.06
CA LEU A 47 48.03 3.20 13.87
C LEU A 47 49.28 2.60 13.20
N ASP A 48 49.96 1.64 13.83
CA ASP A 48 51.26 1.13 13.35
C ASP A 48 51.23 -0.29 12.77
N LYS A 49 50.05 -0.78 12.36
CA LYS A 49 49.98 -2.04 11.59
C LYS A 49 50.26 -1.73 10.10
N PRO A 50 51.40 -2.20 9.53
CA PRO A 50 51.68 -2.04 8.12
C PRO A 50 50.58 -2.70 7.30
N GLY A 51 50.00 -1.94 6.38
CA GLY A 51 48.90 -2.34 5.52
C GLY A 51 49.12 -3.72 4.88
N GLY A 52 48.32 -4.69 5.31
CA GLY A 52 48.20 -5.97 4.63
C GLY A 52 47.77 -5.70 3.19
N LYS A 53 48.63 -6.10 2.24
CA LYS A 53 48.36 -5.97 0.81
C LYS A 53 46.98 -6.56 0.50
N PRO A 54 46.11 -5.88 -0.26
CA PRO A 54 44.84 -6.44 -0.68
C PRO A 54 45.10 -7.73 -1.44
N ILE A 55 44.63 -8.85 -0.88
CA ILE A 55 44.63 -10.15 -1.55
C ILE A 55 43.62 -10.03 -2.68
N VAL A 56 44.11 -9.77 -3.88
CA VAL A 56 43.30 -9.83 -5.10
C VAL A 56 42.97 -11.32 -5.32
N PRO A 57 41.70 -11.74 -5.26
CA PRO A 57 41.34 -13.12 -5.57
C PRO A 57 41.75 -13.41 -7.01
N SER A 58 42.61 -14.41 -7.19
CA SER A 58 43.03 -14.86 -8.51
C SER A 58 41.81 -15.38 -9.28
N PRO A 59 41.67 -15.04 -10.57
CA PRO A 59 40.55 -15.48 -11.38
C PRO A 59 40.58 -17.00 -11.52
N THR A 60 39.48 -17.65 -11.12
CA THR A 60 39.25 -19.08 -11.35
C THR A 60 39.32 -19.35 -12.85
N PRO A 61 40.20 -20.26 -13.33
CA PRO A 61 40.26 -20.60 -14.74
C PRO A 61 38.96 -21.29 -15.17
N LEU A 62 38.36 -20.78 -16.23
CA LEU A 62 37.21 -21.40 -16.89
C LEU A 62 37.65 -22.75 -17.49
N PRO A 63 36.88 -23.83 -17.29
CA PRO A 63 37.16 -25.12 -17.90
C PRO A 63 37.02 -25.02 -19.43
N GLY A 64 38.08 -25.41 -20.13
CA GLY A 64 38.13 -25.42 -21.60
C GLY A 64 37.27 -26.54 -22.21
N PRO A 65 36.93 -26.45 -23.50
CA PRO A 65 36.12 -27.43 -24.21
C PRO A 65 37.00 -28.41 -25.00
N ASP A 66 37.38 -29.54 -24.40
CA ASP A 66 37.91 -30.72 -25.10
C ASP A 66 36.90 -31.87 -24.86
N GLU A 67 36.10 -32.27 -25.84
CA GLU A 67 36.41 -33.16 -26.96
C GLU A 67 36.44 -34.67 -26.60
N LYS A 68 35.37 -35.34 -27.05
CA LYS A 68 35.23 -36.74 -27.52
C LYS A 68 35.33 -37.96 -26.57
N ALA A 69 34.17 -38.61 -26.49
CA ALA A 69 33.87 -40.01 -26.87
C ALA A 69 34.28 -41.17 -25.94
N ALA A 70 33.27 -41.92 -25.45
CA ALA A 70 32.89 -43.26 -25.92
C ALA A 70 31.67 -43.79 -25.13
N PRO A 71 30.90 -44.77 -25.66
CA PRO A 71 29.62 -45.21 -25.11
C PRO A 71 29.77 -46.43 -24.21
N GLU A 72 29.05 -46.46 -23.08
CA GLU A 72 28.82 -47.69 -22.33
C GLU A 72 27.37 -47.80 -21.87
N ASP A 73 26.88 -49.02 -22.06
CA ASP A 73 25.52 -49.50 -21.88
C ASP A 73 25.07 -49.61 -20.42
N ASP A 74 23.75 -49.46 -20.27
CA ASP A 74 22.88 -50.17 -19.33
C ASP A 74 23.01 -49.88 -17.82
N LYS A 75 22.03 -49.10 -17.30
CA LYS A 75 21.09 -49.53 -16.24
C LYS A 75 20.20 -48.39 -15.73
N GLY A 76 18.89 -48.65 -15.69
CA GLY A 76 17.96 -48.01 -14.76
C GLY A 76 17.53 -46.58 -15.11
N GLY A 77 16.79 -46.43 -16.22
CA GLY A 77 16.17 -45.17 -16.62
C GLY A 77 15.11 -44.68 -15.63
N ALA A 78 15.54 -44.01 -14.56
CA ALA A 78 14.71 -43.02 -13.90
C ALA A 78 14.41 -41.94 -14.95
N GLN A 79 13.19 -41.94 -15.48
CA GLN A 79 12.69 -40.87 -16.35
C GLN A 79 12.84 -39.55 -15.60
N LYS A 80 13.95 -38.87 -15.88
CA LYS A 80 14.19 -37.48 -15.52
C LYS A 80 13.07 -36.74 -16.24
N THR A 81 11.99 -36.46 -15.53
CA THR A 81 10.84 -35.72 -16.04
C THR A 81 11.39 -34.41 -16.56
N ARG A 82 11.48 -34.32 -17.90
CA ARG A 82 11.88 -33.13 -18.61
C ARG A 82 10.92 -32.04 -18.10
N PRO A 83 11.40 -30.93 -17.52
CA PRO A 83 10.51 -29.91 -16.99
C PRO A 83 9.54 -29.55 -18.11
N GLU A 84 8.25 -29.79 -17.87
CA GLU A 84 7.22 -29.62 -18.87
C GLU A 84 7.41 -28.25 -19.52
N HIS A 85 7.47 -28.22 -20.85
CA HIS A 85 7.59 -26.98 -21.61
C HIS A 85 6.34 -26.15 -21.30
N VAL A 86 6.47 -25.19 -20.39
CA VAL A 86 5.39 -24.28 -20.00
C VAL A 86 5.12 -23.39 -21.20
N ASN A 87 4.12 -23.76 -22.00
CA ASN A 87 3.68 -22.97 -23.14
C ASN A 87 3.24 -21.59 -22.62
N PRO A 88 3.95 -20.50 -22.98
CA PRO A 88 3.62 -19.15 -22.50
C PRO A 88 2.30 -18.62 -23.10
N PHE A 89 1.67 -19.37 -24.01
CA PHE A 89 0.43 -19.03 -24.70
C PHE A 89 -0.75 -19.94 -24.35
N ARG A 90 -0.74 -20.64 -23.21
CA ARG A 90 -1.94 -21.41 -22.78
C ARG A 90 -3.18 -20.51 -22.72
N GLU A 91 -4.33 -21.12 -23.01
CA GLU A 91 -5.65 -20.51 -22.83
C GLU A 91 -5.73 -19.74 -21.52
N ARG A 92 -6.23 -18.51 -21.59
CA ARG A 92 -6.26 -17.53 -20.49
C ARG A 92 -6.61 -18.24 -19.18
N ALA A 93 -5.66 -18.21 -18.24
CA ALA A 93 -5.73 -19.03 -17.03
C ALA A 93 -7.10 -18.93 -16.36
N ALA A 94 -7.72 -20.07 -16.11
CA ALA A 94 -8.93 -20.18 -15.34
C ALA A 94 -8.83 -19.36 -14.04
N LEU A 95 -9.97 -18.81 -13.62
CA LEU A 95 -10.06 -18.08 -12.36
C LEU A 95 -9.58 -19.00 -11.21
N PRO A 96 -8.71 -18.50 -10.31
CA PRO A 96 -8.36 -19.26 -9.11
C PRO A 96 -9.59 -19.58 -8.26
N LYS A 97 -9.58 -20.70 -7.56
CA LYS A 97 -10.70 -21.15 -6.70
C LYS A 97 -11.08 -20.13 -5.62
N TYR A 98 -10.11 -19.34 -5.16
CA TYR A 98 -10.27 -18.32 -4.11
C TYR A 98 -10.50 -16.90 -4.69
N ALA A 99 -10.73 -16.79 -6.00
CA ALA A 99 -11.08 -15.51 -6.60
C ALA A 99 -12.49 -15.08 -6.19
N ARG A 100 -12.64 -13.81 -5.82
CA ARG A 100 -13.91 -13.24 -5.39
C ARG A 100 -14.33 -12.10 -6.30
N PRO A 101 -15.62 -11.99 -6.66
CA PRO A 101 -16.10 -10.82 -7.36
C PRO A 101 -15.96 -9.59 -6.46
N ALA A 102 -15.47 -8.51 -7.05
CA ALA A 102 -15.36 -7.23 -6.37
C ALA A 102 -15.55 -6.06 -7.33
N ARG A 103 -16.07 -4.96 -6.78
CA ARG A 103 -16.09 -3.64 -7.39
C ARG A 103 -15.05 -2.78 -6.69
N ILE A 104 -14.19 -2.15 -7.45
CA ILE A 104 -13.10 -1.32 -6.95
C ILE A 104 -13.26 0.09 -7.50
N THR A 105 -13.31 1.05 -6.57
CA THR A 105 -13.46 2.47 -6.86
C THR A 105 -12.17 3.18 -6.51
N TYR A 106 -11.62 3.90 -7.46
CA TYR A 106 -10.41 4.71 -7.30
C TYR A 106 -10.74 6.13 -6.82
N SER A 107 -9.72 6.86 -6.36
CA SER A 107 -9.86 8.25 -5.92
C SER A 107 -10.26 9.21 -7.05
N ASP A 108 -9.95 8.87 -8.30
CA ASP A 108 -10.36 9.58 -9.53
C ASP A 108 -11.79 9.27 -9.99
N GLN A 109 -12.57 8.55 -9.17
CA GLN A 109 -13.93 8.07 -9.46
C GLN A 109 -14.01 6.98 -10.53
N ARG A 110 -12.87 6.45 -11.02
CA ARG A 110 -12.88 5.27 -11.90
C ARG A 110 -13.38 4.06 -11.11
N VAL A 111 -14.33 3.34 -11.70
CA VAL A 111 -14.88 2.10 -11.15
C VAL A 111 -14.47 0.94 -12.04
N LEU A 112 -13.92 -0.10 -11.44
CA LEU A 112 -13.51 -1.33 -12.09
C LEU A 112 -14.21 -2.51 -11.43
N GLU A 113 -14.69 -3.44 -12.24
CA GLU A 113 -15.43 -4.62 -11.80
C GLU A 113 -14.76 -5.88 -12.33
N GLY A 114 -14.66 -6.89 -11.48
CA GLY A 114 -14.02 -8.15 -11.87
C GLY A 114 -13.83 -9.10 -10.71
N HIS A 115 -12.89 -10.01 -10.86
CA HIS A 115 -12.54 -11.00 -9.85
C HIS A 115 -11.19 -10.64 -9.23
N VAL A 116 -11.16 -10.47 -7.91
CA VAL A 116 -9.97 -10.15 -7.13
C VAL A 116 -9.47 -11.39 -6.40
N TRP A 117 -8.16 -11.58 -6.36
CA TRP A 117 -7.53 -12.55 -5.47
C TRP A 117 -6.15 -12.11 -4.99
N ALA A 118 -5.74 -12.64 -3.84
CA ALA A 118 -4.38 -12.51 -3.34
C ALA A 118 -3.48 -13.61 -3.91
N ARG A 119 -2.18 -13.35 -4.01
CA ARG A 119 -1.22 -14.35 -4.49
C ARG A 119 -1.20 -15.55 -3.54
N ALA A 120 -1.55 -16.73 -4.06
CA ALA A 120 -1.61 -17.99 -3.31
C ALA A 120 -2.48 -17.92 -2.04
N ASP A 121 -3.62 -17.20 -2.12
CA ASP A 121 -4.59 -17.07 -1.01
C ASP A 121 -3.97 -16.58 0.31
N LYS A 122 -2.90 -15.78 0.21
CA LYS A 122 -2.27 -15.18 1.39
C LYS A 122 -3.25 -14.24 2.09
N PRO A 123 -3.32 -14.28 3.44
CA PRO A 123 -4.14 -13.35 4.18
C PRO A 123 -3.60 -11.93 4.06
N LEU A 124 -4.50 -10.97 4.15
CA LEU A 124 -4.20 -9.56 4.21
C LEU A 124 -3.79 -9.19 5.63
N ARG A 125 -2.52 -8.80 5.79
CA ARG A 125 -1.97 -8.40 7.08
C ARG A 125 -2.21 -6.92 7.36
N ILE A 126 -2.93 -6.63 8.43
CA ILE A 126 -3.23 -5.28 8.90
C ILE A 126 -2.52 -5.07 10.24
N TYR A 127 -1.92 -3.91 10.43
CA TYR A 127 -1.50 -3.46 11.76
C TYR A 127 -2.64 -2.68 12.41
N ASN A 128 -3.36 -3.33 13.33
CA ASN A 128 -4.45 -2.71 14.09
C ASN A 128 -3.84 -1.70 15.09
N ARG A 129 -4.19 -0.42 14.94
CA ARG A 129 -3.59 0.66 15.74
C ARG A 129 -4.10 0.67 17.19
N ALA A 130 -5.32 0.20 17.44
CA ALA A 130 -5.90 0.13 18.78
C ALA A 130 -5.19 -0.93 19.62
N GLU A 131 -5.01 -2.12 19.05
CA GLU A 131 -4.37 -3.26 19.72
C GLU A 131 -2.84 -3.26 19.61
N ARG A 132 -2.29 -2.44 18.70
CA ARG A 132 -0.85 -2.39 18.36
C ARG A 132 -0.28 -3.76 17.96
N ALA A 133 -1.12 -4.55 17.30
CA ALA A 133 -0.81 -5.91 16.88
C ALA A 133 -1.09 -6.08 15.38
N HIS A 134 -0.37 -7.02 14.77
CA HIS A 134 -0.69 -7.48 13.43
C HIS A 134 -1.78 -8.53 13.47
N GLN A 135 -2.77 -8.39 12.60
CA GLN A 135 -3.87 -9.31 12.41
C GLN A 135 -3.95 -9.67 10.93
N ASP A 136 -4.26 -10.94 10.66
CA ASP A 136 -4.30 -11.51 9.31
C ASP A 136 -5.76 -11.84 8.95
N TYR A 137 -6.22 -11.33 7.80
CA TYR A 137 -7.61 -11.49 7.33
C TYR A 137 -7.65 -12.11 5.93
N PHE A 138 -8.38 -13.20 5.75
CA PHE A 138 -8.54 -13.80 4.43
C PHE A 138 -9.52 -13.01 3.58
N LEU A 139 -9.29 -12.96 2.27
CA LEU A 139 -10.20 -12.32 1.33
C LEU A 139 -11.62 -12.89 1.41
N ALA A 140 -11.78 -14.16 1.77
CA ALA A 140 -13.07 -14.80 1.98
C ALA A 140 -13.92 -14.13 3.08
N ASP A 141 -13.28 -13.55 4.09
CA ASP A 141 -13.95 -12.97 5.26
C ASP A 141 -14.23 -11.47 5.08
N LEU A 142 -13.62 -10.84 4.08
CA LEU A 142 -13.79 -9.41 3.83
C LEU A 142 -15.11 -9.12 3.12
N GLN A 143 -15.82 -8.11 3.60
CA GLN A 143 -16.98 -7.53 2.91
C GLN A 143 -16.58 -6.27 2.15
N ARG A 144 -15.82 -5.39 2.80
CA ARG A 144 -15.42 -4.09 2.24
C ARG A 144 -14.05 -3.66 2.74
N ILE A 145 -13.30 -2.99 1.89
CA ILE A 145 -12.07 -2.27 2.26
C ILE A 145 -12.29 -0.80 1.88
N GLU A 146 -12.01 0.10 2.79
CA GLU A 146 -12.03 1.54 2.57
C GLU A 146 -10.66 2.11 2.91
N VAL A 147 -10.13 2.97 2.05
CA VAL A 147 -8.82 3.60 2.23
C VAL A 147 -9.01 5.12 2.25
N LYS A 148 -8.53 5.75 3.32
CA LYS A 148 -8.59 7.21 3.50
C LYS A 148 -7.18 7.77 3.68
N PRO A 149 -6.83 8.89 3.02
CA PRO A 149 -5.59 9.58 3.31
C PRO A 149 -5.68 10.15 4.73
N GLU A 150 -4.73 9.77 5.57
CA GLU A 150 -4.56 10.33 6.91
C GLU A 150 -3.73 11.61 6.86
N ILE A 151 -2.65 11.56 6.06
CA ILE A 151 -1.75 12.68 5.81
C ILE A 151 -1.54 12.73 4.31
N GLU A 152 -1.62 13.94 3.74
CA GLU A 152 -1.27 14.22 2.36
C GLU A 152 -0.45 15.51 2.33
N GLU A 153 0.81 15.40 1.93
CA GLU A 153 1.77 16.49 2.01
C GLU A 153 2.61 16.58 0.73
N PHE A 154 3.06 17.80 0.44
CA PHE A 154 4.02 18.06 -0.61
C PHE A 154 5.42 18.18 0.01
N GLU A 155 6.27 17.17 -0.21
CA GLU A 155 7.64 17.18 0.26
C GLU A 155 8.54 17.84 -0.78
N ARG A 156 9.14 18.98 -0.41
CA ARG A 156 10.07 19.71 -1.28
C ARG A 156 11.39 18.97 -1.38
N ASP A 157 11.92 18.90 -2.60
CA ASP A 157 13.29 18.46 -2.79
C ASP A 157 14.26 19.42 -2.10
N TRP A 158 15.38 18.89 -1.67
CA TRP A 158 16.45 19.69 -1.09
C TRP A 158 17.81 19.14 -1.51
N ARG A 159 18.80 20.03 -1.49
CA ARG A 159 20.20 19.68 -1.67
C ARG A 159 21.04 20.41 -0.64
N TRP A 160 22.22 19.88 -0.34
CA TRP A 160 23.21 20.65 0.41
C TRP A 160 23.65 21.86 -0.42
N LYS A 161 23.85 23.01 0.23
CA LYS A 161 24.31 24.22 -0.45
C LYS A 161 25.64 23.99 -1.16
N ASN A 162 26.60 23.45 -0.43
CA ASN A 162 27.95 23.05 -0.86
C ASN A 162 28.26 21.65 -0.30
N GLN A 163 29.21 20.93 -0.91
CA GLN A 163 29.69 19.65 -0.36
C GLN A 163 30.30 19.88 1.04
N GLY A 164 29.82 19.14 2.04
CA GLY A 164 30.24 19.30 3.44
C GLY A 164 29.56 20.45 4.20
N SER A 165 28.62 21.18 3.58
CA SER A 165 27.80 22.16 4.30
C SER A 165 26.62 21.47 5.00
N SER A 166 26.31 21.91 6.23
CA SER A 166 25.11 21.52 6.97
C SER A 166 23.86 22.32 6.58
N GLU A 167 23.98 23.25 5.62
CA GLU A 167 22.87 24.08 5.15
C GLU A 167 22.11 23.38 4.02
N LYS A 168 20.82 23.12 4.25
CA LYS A 168 19.90 22.57 3.24
C LYS A 168 19.26 23.70 2.45
N VAL A 169 19.32 23.61 1.13
CA VAL A 169 18.63 24.49 0.19
C VAL A 169 17.44 23.73 -0.39
N TYR A 170 16.23 24.20 -0.12
CA TYR A 170 15.01 23.63 -0.68
C TYR A 170 14.79 24.14 -2.10
N LEU A 171 14.41 23.23 -2.99
CA LEU A 171 14.05 23.52 -4.37
C LEU A 171 12.54 23.79 -4.47
N ASP A 172 12.11 24.37 -5.58
CA ASP A 172 10.67 24.56 -5.88
C ASP A 172 10.01 23.29 -6.44
N THR A 173 10.82 22.26 -6.68
CA THR A 173 10.39 20.92 -7.07
C THR A 173 10.21 20.04 -5.83
N GLY A 174 9.45 18.96 -5.96
CA GLY A 174 9.20 18.04 -4.86
C GLY A 174 8.37 16.85 -5.29
N TYR A 175 7.69 16.19 -4.36
CA TYR A 175 6.72 15.15 -4.67
C TYR A 175 5.56 15.18 -3.66
N LEU A 176 4.38 14.79 -4.13
CA LEU A 176 3.27 14.50 -3.25
C LEU A 176 3.49 13.13 -2.64
N TRP A 177 3.28 13.05 -1.33
CA TRP A 177 3.20 11.79 -0.63
C TRP A 177 1.98 11.77 0.28
N ALA A 178 1.41 10.59 0.43
CA ALA A 178 0.29 10.36 1.31
C ALA A 178 0.52 9.11 2.16
N GLN A 179 0.07 9.19 3.40
CA GLN A 179 -0.07 8.06 4.30
C GLN A 179 -1.56 7.71 4.40
N PHE A 180 -1.88 6.43 4.28
CA PHE A 180 -3.27 5.98 4.27
C PHE A 180 -3.61 5.19 5.52
N LEU A 181 -4.85 5.37 5.94
CA LEU A 181 -5.52 4.54 6.93
C LEU A 181 -6.50 3.63 6.21
N THR A 182 -6.41 2.33 6.48
CA THR A 182 -7.28 1.32 5.88
C THR A 182 -8.30 0.84 6.91
N THR A 183 -9.58 0.93 6.56
CA THR A 183 -10.69 0.35 7.30
C THR A 183 -11.16 -0.88 6.56
N ILE A 184 -11.18 -2.02 7.24
CA ILE A 184 -11.66 -3.28 6.70
C ILE A 184 -12.92 -3.68 7.44
N THR A 185 -13.99 -3.91 6.70
CA THR A 185 -15.25 -4.45 7.21
C THR A 185 -15.33 -5.92 6.84
N LEU A 186 -15.47 -6.76 7.85
CA LEU A 186 -15.65 -8.19 7.73
C LEU A 186 -17.12 -8.54 7.44
N ARG A 187 -17.37 -9.77 6.99
CA ARG A 187 -18.73 -10.27 6.69
C ARG A 187 -19.67 -10.32 7.89
N ASP A 188 -19.12 -10.39 9.10
CA ASP A 188 -19.89 -10.30 10.36
C ASP A 188 -20.30 -8.85 10.71
N GLY A 189 -19.84 -7.86 9.94
CA GLY A 189 -20.05 -6.44 10.17
C GLY A 189 -18.99 -5.78 11.05
N THR A 190 -18.06 -6.55 11.63
CA THR A 190 -16.96 -6.02 12.44
C THR A 190 -16.04 -5.20 11.55
N SER A 191 -15.63 -4.02 12.04
CA SER A 191 -14.73 -3.12 11.32
C SER A 191 -13.41 -2.95 12.06
N VAL A 192 -12.30 -3.11 11.33
CA VAL A 192 -10.94 -3.05 11.84
C VAL A 192 -10.21 -1.92 11.12
N VAL A 193 -9.58 -1.03 11.88
CA VAL A 193 -8.91 0.15 11.36
C VAL A 193 -7.41 0.04 11.61
N GLY A 194 -6.60 0.19 10.56
CA GLY A 194 -5.17 0.02 10.68
C GLY A 194 -4.37 0.36 9.44
N ASP A 195 -3.08 0.08 9.50
CA ASP A 195 -2.18 0.20 8.36
C ASP A 195 -2.15 -1.12 7.60
N CYS A 196 -2.34 -1.07 6.30
CA CYS A 196 -2.37 -2.25 5.45
C CYS A 196 -1.40 -2.09 4.27
N VAL A 197 -0.69 -3.18 3.96
CA VAL A 197 0.04 -3.32 2.70
C VAL A 197 -0.35 -4.65 2.10
N GLY A 198 -1.00 -4.62 0.94
CA GLY A 198 -1.56 -5.82 0.30
C GLY A 198 -1.36 -5.75 -1.20
N GLN A 199 -1.08 -6.89 -1.83
CA GLN A 199 -1.00 -7.02 -3.29
C GLN A 199 -2.07 -8.00 -3.76
N PHE A 200 -2.84 -7.57 -4.75
CA PHE A 200 -3.95 -8.33 -5.32
C PHE A 200 -3.84 -8.34 -6.84
N THR A 201 -4.41 -9.36 -7.46
CA THR A 201 -4.65 -9.38 -8.90
C THR A 201 -6.14 -9.21 -9.12
N LEU A 202 -6.53 -8.23 -9.95
CA LEU A 202 -7.86 -8.16 -10.52
C LEU A 202 -7.82 -8.78 -11.92
N GLN A 203 -8.78 -9.65 -12.22
CA GLN A 203 -9.20 -9.93 -13.58
C GLN A 203 -10.51 -9.22 -13.89
N LEU A 204 -10.44 -8.24 -14.80
CA LEU A 204 -11.58 -7.50 -15.33
C LEU A 204 -12.53 -8.43 -16.10
N LEU A 205 -13.76 -7.96 -16.34
CA LEU A 205 -14.78 -8.70 -17.09
C LEU A 205 -14.38 -8.96 -18.56
N ASP A 206 -13.51 -8.14 -19.14
CA ASP A 206 -12.92 -8.34 -20.47
C ASP A 206 -11.79 -9.40 -20.51
N GLY A 207 -11.42 -9.92 -19.33
CA GLY A 207 -10.35 -10.89 -19.13
C GLY A 207 -8.95 -10.27 -19.00
N GLN A 208 -8.82 -8.94 -19.05
CA GLN A 208 -7.55 -8.27 -18.73
C GLN A 208 -7.21 -8.44 -17.25
N ARG A 209 -5.91 -8.54 -16.97
CA ARG A 209 -5.40 -8.67 -15.60
C ARG A 209 -4.60 -7.46 -15.22
N GLU A 210 -4.89 -6.93 -14.05
CA GLU A 210 -4.15 -5.83 -13.46
C GLU A 210 -3.70 -6.21 -12.05
N ASN A 211 -2.50 -5.77 -11.68
CA ASN A 211 -1.96 -5.96 -10.34
C ASN A 211 -2.18 -4.71 -9.51
N TRP A 212 -2.84 -4.87 -8.39
CA TRP A 212 -3.27 -3.78 -7.53
C TRP A 212 -2.60 -3.88 -6.18
N VAL A 213 -2.28 -2.73 -5.62
CA VAL A 213 -1.52 -2.65 -4.37
C VAL A 213 -2.22 -1.68 -3.44
N LEU A 214 -2.52 -2.13 -2.23
CA LEU A 214 -2.85 -1.27 -1.10
C LEU A 214 -1.54 -0.77 -0.50
N TYR A 215 -1.43 0.55 -0.41
CA TYR A 215 -0.24 1.22 0.11
C TYR A 215 -0.52 1.75 1.51
N LYS A 216 0.41 1.51 2.44
CA LYS A 216 0.49 2.30 3.67
C LYS A 216 0.96 3.73 3.37
N LYS A 217 1.92 3.86 2.46
CA LYS A 217 2.47 5.13 1.98
C LYS A 217 2.62 5.08 0.46
N LEU A 218 2.17 6.14 -0.22
CA LEU A 218 2.34 6.32 -1.66
C LEU A 218 3.03 7.66 -1.90
N ASN A 219 3.94 7.70 -2.87
CA ASN A 219 4.50 8.93 -3.38
C ASN A 219 4.54 8.88 -4.92
N ASN A 220 4.54 10.05 -5.56
CA ASN A 220 4.68 10.19 -7.00
C ASN A 220 6.11 10.61 -7.40
N ARG A 221 7.12 10.20 -6.61
CA ARG A 221 8.51 10.57 -6.82
C ARG A 221 8.98 10.06 -8.18
N GLN A 222 9.59 10.95 -8.97
CA GLN A 222 10.15 10.56 -10.26
C GLN A 222 11.39 9.67 -10.06
N PRO A 223 11.69 8.77 -11.02
CA PRO A 223 12.89 7.95 -10.96
C PRO A 223 14.15 8.83 -10.97
N ALA A 224 15.25 8.28 -10.45
CA ALA A 224 16.53 8.99 -10.41
C ALA A 224 16.94 9.47 -11.82
N GLY A 225 17.34 10.74 -11.91
CA GLY A 225 17.73 11.38 -13.18
C GLY A 225 16.59 12.13 -13.89
N VAL A 226 15.33 11.94 -13.49
CA VAL A 226 14.21 12.75 -13.97
C VAL A 226 13.93 13.86 -12.96
N PRO A 227 13.98 15.14 -13.35
CA PRO A 227 13.64 16.25 -12.46
C PRO A 227 12.20 16.13 -11.97
N ASN A 228 12.01 16.30 -10.67
CA ASN A 228 10.67 16.40 -10.09
C ASN A 228 9.98 17.69 -10.59
N LYS A 229 8.65 17.64 -10.65
CA LYS A 229 7.83 18.77 -11.08
C LYS A 229 7.54 19.73 -9.94
N LYS A 230 7.13 20.96 -10.26
CA LYS A 230 6.57 21.89 -9.28
C LYS A 230 5.23 21.38 -8.75
N ARG A 231 4.82 21.87 -7.58
CA ARG A 231 3.57 21.44 -6.92
C ARG A 231 2.35 21.50 -7.86
N ASP A 232 2.19 22.61 -8.58
CA ASP A 232 1.00 22.85 -9.43
C ASP A 232 0.96 22.00 -10.71
N GLU A 233 2.10 21.40 -11.08
CA GLU A 233 2.23 20.56 -12.28
C GLU A 233 2.11 19.07 -11.96
N GLN A 234 1.99 18.70 -10.69
CA GLN A 234 1.91 17.31 -10.28
C GLN A 234 0.49 16.76 -10.40
N PRO A 235 0.34 15.56 -11.00
CA PRO A 235 -0.95 14.89 -10.97
C PRO A 235 -1.30 14.51 -9.51
N PRO A 236 -2.59 14.52 -9.15
CA PRO A 236 -3.03 14.05 -7.84
C PRO A 236 -2.67 12.56 -7.66
N LEU A 237 -2.50 12.14 -6.41
CA LEU A 237 -2.26 10.74 -6.09
C LEU A 237 -3.51 9.91 -6.37
N VAL A 238 -3.40 8.98 -7.32
CA VAL A 238 -4.47 8.02 -7.61
C VAL A 238 -4.27 6.78 -6.75
N TYR A 239 -5.27 6.45 -5.93
CA TYR A 239 -5.25 5.30 -5.04
C TYR A 239 -6.61 4.61 -5.02
N ILE A 240 -6.65 3.38 -4.53
CA ILE A 240 -7.90 2.63 -4.35
C ILE A 240 -8.64 3.23 -3.17
N LYS A 241 -9.83 3.78 -3.39
CA LYS A 241 -10.65 4.40 -2.35
C LYS A 241 -11.51 3.36 -1.65
N THR A 242 -12.18 2.50 -2.40
CA THR A 242 -13.01 1.42 -1.84
C THR A 242 -12.91 0.14 -2.66
N VAL A 243 -13.00 -0.99 -1.98
CA VAL A 243 -13.19 -2.32 -2.55
C VAL A 243 -14.41 -2.94 -1.90
N GLU A 244 -15.39 -3.33 -2.69
CA GLU A 244 -16.61 -3.98 -2.23
C GLU A 244 -16.65 -5.40 -2.79
N PHE A 245 -16.68 -6.40 -1.91
CA PHE A 245 -16.73 -7.81 -2.28
C PHE A 245 -18.18 -8.30 -2.28
N THR A 246 -18.85 -8.18 -3.41
CA THR A 246 -20.26 -8.56 -3.55
C THR A 246 -20.44 -9.51 -4.74
N ASP A 247 -21.18 -10.59 -4.53
CA ASP A 247 -21.52 -11.54 -5.59
C ASP A 247 -22.57 -10.98 -6.57
N ASP A 248 -23.24 -9.88 -6.19
CA ASP A 248 -24.32 -9.27 -6.94
C ASP A 248 -23.86 -8.62 -8.25
N PHE A 249 -22.60 -8.20 -8.38
CA PHE A 249 -22.10 -7.58 -9.62
C PHE A 249 -21.98 -8.58 -10.79
N LEU A 250 -21.89 -9.88 -10.50
CA LEU A 250 -21.88 -10.93 -11.52
C LEU A 250 -23.29 -11.31 -11.98
N LYS A 251 -24.33 -10.94 -11.23
CA LYS A 251 -25.70 -11.10 -11.68
C LYS A 251 -25.93 -10.07 -12.77
N LYS A 252 -25.75 -10.50 -14.02
CA LYS A 252 -26.08 -9.72 -15.22
C LYS A 252 -27.44 -9.04 -14.95
N PRO A 253 -27.54 -7.71 -15.04
CA PRO A 253 -28.82 -7.05 -14.82
C PRO A 253 -29.83 -7.71 -15.75
N GLU A 254 -30.94 -8.21 -15.20
CA GLU A 254 -31.96 -8.86 -16.00
C GLU A 254 -32.33 -7.91 -17.15
N PRO A 255 -32.15 -8.33 -18.42
CA PRO A 255 -32.43 -7.48 -19.56
C PRO A 255 -33.93 -7.16 -19.58
N GLY A 256 -34.31 -6.03 -18.98
CA GLY A 256 -35.70 -5.63 -18.82
C GLY A 256 -36.02 -4.88 -17.53
N LYS A 257 -35.18 -4.98 -16.49
CA LYS A 257 -35.37 -4.20 -15.26
C LYS A 257 -34.48 -2.97 -15.29
N ALA A 258 -35.01 -1.86 -15.80
CA ALA A 258 -34.34 -0.57 -15.70
C ALA A 258 -33.98 -0.30 -14.23
N PRO A 259 -32.77 0.19 -13.93
CA PRO A 259 -32.40 0.56 -12.58
C PRO A 259 -33.44 1.56 -12.06
N ALA A 260 -34.07 1.24 -10.93
CA ALA A 260 -35.03 2.15 -10.32
C ALA A 260 -34.34 3.51 -10.16
N PRO A 261 -34.95 4.61 -10.64
CA PRO A 261 -34.35 5.93 -10.50
C PRO A 261 -34.05 6.17 -9.02
N PRO A 262 -32.91 6.79 -8.68
CA PRO A 262 -32.57 7.08 -7.30
C PRO A 262 -33.77 7.80 -6.67
N SER A 263 -34.32 7.22 -5.62
CA SER A 263 -35.45 7.78 -4.89
C SER A 263 -35.11 9.22 -4.57
N ALA A 264 -35.89 10.15 -5.13
CA ALA A 264 -35.70 11.57 -4.90
C ALA A 264 -35.61 11.80 -3.38
N PRO A 265 -34.66 12.64 -2.91
CA PRO A 265 -34.56 12.92 -1.49
C PRO A 265 -35.92 13.45 -1.04
N THR A 266 -36.59 12.70 -0.17
CA THR A 266 -37.82 13.14 0.47
C THR A 266 -37.47 14.42 1.19
N ALA A 267 -37.91 15.55 0.63
CA ALA A 267 -37.81 16.85 1.26
C ALA A 267 -38.67 16.78 2.52
N ASP A 268 -38.03 16.43 3.64
CA ASP A 268 -38.61 16.57 4.97
C ASP A 268 -38.81 18.07 5.20
N HIS A 269 -40.01 18.55 4.85
CA HIS A 269 -40.50 19.85 5.23
C HIS A 269 -40.83 19.81 6.73
N ARG A 270 -39.93 20.35 7.55
CA ARG A 270 -40.23 20.86 8.89
C ARG A 270 -39.79 22.30 9.01
#